data_AF-A0A139BUE2-F1
#
_entry.id   AF-A0A139BUE2-F1
#
_cell.length_a   1.000
_cell.length_b   1.000
_cell.length_c   1.000
_cell.angle_alpha   90.00
_cell.angle_beta   90.00
_cell.angle_gamma   90.00
#
_symmetry.space_group_name_H-M   'P 1'
#
loop_
_entity.id
_entity.type
_entity.pdbx_description
1 polymer ?
#
loop_
_entity_poly.entity_id
_entity_poly.type
_entity_poly.pdbx_seq_one_letter_code
_entity_poly.pdbx_strand_id
1 'polypeptide(L)'
;MISSVVRGFPDFDATFLSASQHRKSRAGRSFEQHISRLLRDGRIVFEEQAVTAGRRPDFVLPSLVVLVAKKRKFEEAMVLSAKTTLRERWKQVAMEKFNCALFLATVDDRVSAAAIDDMSNQGIHLVVPESLKKSKETCYNGKTNVITFREFLDDEISSKRPQFCLA
;
A
#
# COMPACT_ATOMS: atom_id res chain seq x y z
N MET A 1 48.65 -4.02 6.18
CA MET A 1 47.75 -2.86 6.40
C MET A 1 46.45 -2.93 5.61
N ILE A 2 46.42 -3.44 4.36
CA ILE A 2 45.17 -3.60 3.59
C ILE A 2 44.34 -4.82 4.05
N SER A 3 44.99 -5.91 4.50
CA SER A 3 44.30 -7.12 4.97
C SER A 3 43.40 -6.91 6.20
N SER A 4 43.73 -5.94 7.07
CA SER A 4 42.92 -5.56 8.23
C SER A 4 41.62 -4.86 7.83
N VAL A 5 41.64 -4.09 6.74
CA VAL A 5 40.44 -3.42 6.17
C VAL A 5 39.52 -4.46 5.53
N VAL A 6 40.08 -5.46 4.83
CA VAL A 6 39.30 -6.55 4.23
C VAL A 6 38.65 -7.45 5.30
N ARG A 7 39.32 -7.67 6.45
CA ARG A 7 38.74 -8.43 7.57
C ARG A 7 37.61 -7.70 8.30
N GLY A 8 37.64 -6.37 8.36
CA GLY A 8 36.59 -5.55 8.97
C GLY A 8 35.42 -5.20 8.04
N PHE A 9 35.54 -5.50 6.74
CA PHE A 9 34.52 -5.21 5.72
C PHE A 9 33.13 -5.78 6.04
N PRO A 10 32.97 -7.02 6.57
CA PRO A 10 31.66 -7.55 6.92
C PRO A 10 30.92 -6.74 8.00
N ASP A 11 31.65 -6.21 8.99
CA ASP A 11 31.07 -5.40 10.07
C ASP A 11 30.64 -4.01 9.55
N PHE A 12 31.42 -3.46 8.62
CA PHE A 12 31.06 -2.23 7.89
C PHE A 12 29.81 -2.43 7.03
N ASP A 13 29.77 -3.49 6.22
CA ASP A 13 28.62 -3.85 5.38
C ASP A 13 27.36 -4.06 6.21
N ALA A 14 27.46 -4.77 7.34
CA ALA A 14 26.34 -4.96 8.26
C ALA A 14 25.83 -3.63 8.84
N THR A 15 26.74 -2.70 9.15
CA THR A 15 26.39 -1.38 9.67
C THR A 15 25.69 -0.53 8.60
N PHE A 16 26.20 -0.49 7.37
CA PHE A 16 25.58 0.22 6.25
C PHE A 16 24.23 -0.39 5.86
N LEU A 17 24.13 -1.72 5.86
CA LEU A 17 22.89 -2.44 5.62
C LEU A 17 21.86 -2.09 6.69
N SER A 18 22.23 -2.14 7.97
CA SER A 18 21.37 -1.77 9.10
C SER A 18 20.88 -0.32 8.99
N ALA A 19 21.77 0.63 8.72
CA ALA A 19 21.43 2.04 8.52
C ALA A 19 20.48 2.25 7.32
N SER A 20 20.70 1.53 6.22
CA SER A 20 19.84 1.54 5.03
C SER A 20 18.44 0.98 5.34
N GLN A 21 18.36 -0.12 6.08
CA GLN A 21 17.08 -0.70 6.50
C GLN A 21 16.33 0.21 7.48
N HIS A 22 17.03 0.88 8.40
CA HIS A 22 16.43 1.90 9.28
C HIS A 22 15.82 3.08 8.51
N ARG A 23 16.48 3.55 7.43
CA ARG A 23 15.91 4.60 6.57
C ARG A 23 14.67 4.12 5.83
N LYS A 24 14.69 2.89 5.28
CA LYS A 24 13.54 2.29 4.59
C LYS A 24 12.35 2.10 5.53
N SER A 25 12.59 1.59 6.74
CA SER A 25 11.56 1.41 7.76
C SER A 25 10.91 2.73 8.17
N ARG A 26 11.69 3.78 8.40
CA ARG A 26 11.17 5.12 8.71
C ARG A 26 10.34 5.71 7.58
N ALA A 27 10.78 5.58 6.33
CA ALA A 27 10.04 6.07 5.18
C ALA A 27 8.69 5.33 5.00
N GLY A 28 8.67 4.01 5.19
CA GLY A 28 7.44 3.21 5.18
C GLY A 28 6.46 3.67 6.26
N ARG A 29 6.92 3.77 7.50
CA ARG A 29 6.10 4.23 8.62
C ARG A 29 5.56 5.65 8.44
N SER A 30 6.37 6.58 7.92
CA SER A 30 5.91 7.94 7.64
C SER A 30 4.80 7.97 6.58
N PHE A 31 4.90 7.11 5.55
CA PHE A 31 3.88 7.01 4.51
C PHE A 31 2.57 6.43 5.05
N GLU A 32 2.65 5.36 5.85
CA GLU A 32 1.49 4.80 6.57
C GLU A 32 0.84 5.85 7.47
N GLN A 33 1.63 6.63 8.23
CA GLN A 33 1.11 7.70 9.08
C GLN A 33 0.38 8.79 8.31
N HIS A 34 0.88 9.18 7.13
CA HIS A 34 0.16 10.14 6.28
C HIS A 34 -1.17 9.58 5.76
N ILE A 35 -1.22 8.31 5.38
CA ILE A 35 -2.48 7.65 4.96
C ILE A 35 -3.46 7.58 6.13
N SER A 36 -3.01 7.14 7.31
CA SER A 36 -3.84 7.12 8.53
C SER A 36 -4.41 8.50 8.83
N ARG A 37 -3.58 9.55 8.77
CA ARG A 37 -4.02 10.93 8.99
C ARG A 37 -5.07 11.34 7.98
N LEU A 38 -4.85 11.06 6.70
CA LEU A 38 -5.78 11.36 5.61
C LEU A 38 -7.14 10.66 5.81
N LEU A 39 -7.14 9.37 6.20
CA LEU A 39 -8.37 8.63 6.49
C LEU A 39 -9.11 9.21 7.71
N ARG A 40 -8.39 9.58 8.77
CA ARG A 40 -8.96 10.18 9.99
C ARG A 40 -9.56 11.56 9.70
N ASP A 41 -8.85 12.40 8.97
CA ASP A 41 -9.32 13.74 8.58
C ASP A 41 -10.56 13.64 7.67
N GLY A 42 -10.60 12.62 6.81
CA GLY A 42 -11.78 12.26 6.02
C GLY A 42 -12.92 11.60 6.81
N ARG A 43 -12.76 11.42 8.13
CA ARG A 43 -13.72 10.73 9.02
C ARG A 43 -14.10 9.33 8.54
N ILE A 44 -13.15 8.63 7.95
CA ILE A 44 -13.33 7.27 7.45
C ILE A 44 -13.11 6.29 8.61
N VAL A 45 -13.96 5.27 8.70
CA VAL A 45 -13.84 4.16 9.65
C VAL A 45 -12.84 3.17 9.09
N PHE A 46 -11.80 2.88 9.87
CA PHE A 46 -10.77 1.91 9.51
C PHE A 46 -10.10 1.34 10.77
N GLU A 47 -9.43 0.21 10.60
CA GLU A 47 -8.52 -0.38 11.57
C GLU A 47 -7.10 -0.45 11.00
N GLU A 48 -6.11 -0.03 11.79
CA GLU A 48 -4.68 -0.14 11.46
C GLU A 48 -4.12 -1.49 11.89
N GLN A 49 -3.20 -2.05 11.10
CA GLN A 49 -2.39 -3.22 11.47
C GLN A 49 -3.22 -4.43 11.94
N ALA A 50 -4.37 -4.66 11.31
CA ALA A 50 -5.24 -5.77 11.65
C ALA A 50 -4.56 -7.11 11.34
N VAL A 51 -4.15 -7.86 12.37
CA VAL A 51 -3.52 -9.17 12.20
C VAL A 51 -4.60 -10.21 11.85
N THR A 52 -4.60 -10.72 10.62
CA THR A 52 -5.47 -11.82 10.18
C THR A 52 -4.67 -13.09 9.92
N ALA A 53 -4.67 -14.07 10.83
CA ALA A 53 -4.14 -15.41 10.57
C ALA A 53 -2.75 -15.44 9.85
N GLY A 54 -1.84 -14.52 10.22
CA GLY A 54 -0.50 -14.37 9.62
C GLY A 54 -0.35 -13.31 8.52
N ARG A 55 -1.44 -12.67 8.09
CA ARG A 55 -1.50 -11.57 7.11
C ARG A 55 -1.68 -10.23 7.85
N ARG A 56 -1.05 -9.17 7.36
CA ARG A 56 -1.05 -7.85 8.02
C ARG A 56 -1.28 -6.76 6.98
N PRO A 57 -2.55 -6.60 6.53
CA PRO A 57 -2.92 -5.41 5.78
C PRO A 57 -2.65 -4.17 6.63
N ASP A 58 -2.11 -3.13 5.99
CA ASP A 58 -1.76 -1.88 6.68
C ASP A 58 -3.04 -1.19 7.20
N PHE A 59 -4.10 -1.19 6.39
CA PHE A 59 -5.42 -0.66 6.73
C PHE A 59 -6.55 -1.60 6.27
N VAL A 60 -7.52 -1.82 7.15
CA VAL A 60 -8.77 -2.55 6.87
C VAL A 60 -9.96 -1.62 7.07
N LEU A 61 -10.83 -1.55 6.07
CA LEU A 61 -12.04 -0.73 6.10
C LEU A 61 -13.29 -1.63 6.00
N PRO A 62 -14.31 -1.43 6.84
CA PRO A 62 -14.33 -0.49 7.98
C PRO A 62 -13.63 -1.09 9.21
N SER A 63 -13.60 -2.41 9.35
CA SER A 63 -13.01 -3.11 10.49
C SER A 63 -12.62 -4.55 10.15
N LEU A 64 -11.75 -5.14 10.96
CA LEU A 64 -11.37 -6.53 10.85
C LEU A 64 -12.56 -7.48 11.02
N VAL A 65 -13.46 -7.15 11.95
CA VAL A 65 -14.66 -7.93 12.23
C VAL A 65 -15.53 -8.07 10.98
N VAL A 66 -15.69 -6.98 10.23
CA VAL A 66 -16.41 -7.00 8.95
C VAL A 66 -15.62 -7.79 7.92
N LEU A 67 -14.31 -7.55 7.78
CA LEU A 67 -13.47 -8.24 6.79
C LEU A 67 -13.56 -9.77 6.88
N VAL A 68 -13.58 -10.34 8.10
CA VAL A 68 -13.61 -11.80 8.33
C VAL A 68 -15.03 -12.40 8.41
N ALA A 69 -16.08 -11.57 8.36
CA ALA A 69 -17.45 -12.06 8.46
C ALA A 69 -17.81 -12.96 7.26
N LYS A 70 -18.34 -14.16 7.52
CA LYS A 70 -18.67 -15.12 6.46
C LYS A 70 -19.85 -14.72 5.57
N LYS A 71 -20.72 -13.85 6.06
CA LYS A 71 -21.99 -13.47 5.40
C LYS A 71 -21.96 -12.09 4.74
N ARG A 72 -20.82 -11.39 4.74
CA ARG A 72 -20.71 -10.06 4.12
C ARG A 72 -20.57 -10.13 2.61
N LYS A 73 -20.95 -9.05 1.93
CA LYS A 73 -20.71 -8.86 0.50
C LYS A 73 -19.25 -8.45 0.25
N PHE A 74 -18.81 -8.57 -1.01
CA PHE A 74 -17.47 -8.18 -1.42
C PHE A 74 -17.18 -6.69 -1.17
N GLU A 75 -18.17 -5.83 -1.41
CA GLU A 75 -18.06 -4.36 -1.32
C GLU A 75 -18.10 -3.82 0.11
N GLU A 76 -18.56 -4.63 1.07
CA GLU A 76 -18.70 -4.25 2.47
C GLU A 76 -17.37 -4.22 3.24
N ALA A 77 -16.28 -4.68 2.60
CA ALA A 77 -14.93 -4.57 3.14
C ALA A 77 -13.95 -4.11 2.07
N MET A 78 -12.85 -3.52 2.50
CA MET A 78 -11.75 -3.09 1.65
C MET A 78 -10.43 -3.20 2.41
N VAL A 79 -9.37 -3.55 1.69
CA VAL A 79 -8.00 -3.50 2.20
C VAL A 79 -7.24 -2.43 1.45
N LEU A 80 -6.55 -1.57 2.19
CA LEU A 80 -5.59 -0.60 1.66
C LEU A 80 -4.21 -0.94 2.22
N SER A 81 -3.32 -1.39 1.35
CA SER A 81 -1.90 -1.62 1.67
C SER A 81 -1.07 -0.40 1.28
N ALA A 82 -0.03 -0.08 2.03
CA ALA A 82 0.84 1.06 1.79
C ALA A 82 2.28 0.58 1.53
N LYS A 83 2.85 0.97 0.39
CA LYS A 83 4.24 0.65 0.04
C LYS A 83 4.89 1.83 -0.67
N THR A 84 5.95 2.39 -0.07
CA THR A 84 6.71 3.49 -0.68
C THR A 84 7.42 3.11 -1.97
N THR A 85 7.86 1.85 -2.06
CA THR A 85 8.41 1.24 -3.27
C THR A 85 7.79 -0.13 -3.47
N LEU A 86 7.48 -0.52 -4.71
CA LEU A 86 6.81 -1.78 -5.02
C LEU A 86 7.80 -2.87 -5.40
N ARG A 87 8.60 -2.65 -6.45
CA ARG A 87 9.45 -3.68 -7.09
C ARG A 87 8.69 -5.01 -7.24
N GLU A 88 9.19 -6.10 -6.69
CA GLU A 88 8.54 -7.41 -6.62
C GLU A 88 7.65 -7.61 -5.38
N ARG A 89 7.71 -6.70 -4.40
CA ARG A 89 7.06 -6.85 -3.09
C ARG A 89 5.55 -6.71 -3.12
N TRP A 90 4.98 -6.10 -4.15
CA TRP A 90 3.51 -6.04 -4.31
C TRP A 90 2.89 -7.44 -4.43
N LYS A 91 3.65 -8.44 -4.89
CA LYS A 91 3.18 -9.84 -4.98
C LYS A 91 2.79 -10.41 -3.61
N GLN A 92 3.41 -9.92 -2.53
CA GLN A 92 3.04 -10.33 -1.17
C GLN A 92 1.57 -9.96 -0.87
N VAL A 93 1.13 -8.78 -1.32
CA VAL A 93 -0.25 -8.30 -1.13
C VAL A 93 -1.24 -9.20 -1.89
N ALA A 94 -0.88 -9.62 -3.11
CA ALA A 94 -1.72 -10.52 -3.90
C ALA A 94 -1.89 -11.91 -3.24
N MET A 95 -0.85 -12.40 -2.57
CA MET A 95 -0.87 -13.71 -1.90
C MET A 95 -1.82 -13.74 -0.70
N GLU A 96 -2.19 -12.58 -0.14
CA GLU A 96 -3.09 -12.49 0.99
C GLU A 96 -4.55 -12.82 0.63
N LYS A 97 -4.90 -12.91 -0.68
CA LYS A 97 -6.20 -13.39 -1.21
C LYS A 97 -7.43 -12.99 -0.36
N PHE A 98 -7.59 -11.70 -0.09
CA PHE A 98 -8.79 -11.22 0.58
C PHE A 98 -9.98 -11.25 -0.38
N ASN A 99 -11.14 -11.72 0.09
CA ASN A 99 -12.39 -11.64 -0.66
C ASN A 99 -13.00 -10.23 -0.53
N CYS A 100 -12.27 -9.18 -0.92
CA CYS A 100 -12.70 -7.78 -0.86
C CYS A 100 -11.94 -6.92 -1.86
N ALA A 101 -12.33 -5.66 -2.03
CA ALA A 101 -11.59 -4.72 -2.86
C ALA A 101 -10.19 -4.48 -2.29
N LEU A 102 -9.17 -4.50 -3.16
CA LEU A 102 -7.77 -4.45 -2.75
C LEU A 102 -7.05 -3.26 -3.40
N PHE A 103 -6.61 -2.34 -2.57
CA PHE A 103 -5.91 -1.13 -2.96
C PHE A 103 -4.48 -1.15 -2.45
N LEU A 104 -3.57 -0.64 -3.26
CA LEU A 104 -2.16 -0.52 -2.95
C LEU A 104 -1.72 0.93 -3.17
N ALA A 105 -1.62 1.67 -2.07
CA ALA A 105 -1.08 3.01 -2.05
C ALA A 105 0.44 3.01 -2.27
N THR A 106 0.91 3.85 -3.19
CA THR A 106 2.33 3.99 -3.46
C THR A 106 2.73 5.38 -3.91
N VAL A 107 4.00 5.72 -3.66
CA VAL A 107 4.68 6.91 -4.19
C VAL A 107 5.87 6.51 -5.08
N ASP A 108 5.93 5.24 -5.50
CA ASP A 108 6.96 4.75 -6.41
C ASP A 108 6.70 5.31 -7.81
N ASP A 109 7.70 5.88 -8.46
CA ASP A 109 7.63 6.41 -9.81
C ASP A 109 8.20 5.42 -10.85
N ARG A 110 8.75 4.29 -10.40
CA ARG A 110 9.47 3.31 -11.24
C ARG A 110 8.71 2.01 -11.49
N VAL A 111 7.39 1.99 -11.28
CA VAL A 111 6.57 0.80 -11.51
C VAL A 111 6.40 0.61 -13.02
N SER A 112 6.81 -0.56 -13.52
CA SER A 112 6.72 -0.85 -14.96
C SER A 112 5.27 -1.07 -15.40
N ALA A 113 4.98 -0.77 -16.67
CA ALA A 113 3.66 -1.03 -17.26
C ALA A 113 3.22 -2.49 -17.11
N ALA A 114 4.14 -3.44 -17.31
CA ALA A 114 3.86 -4.87 -17.13
C ALA A 114 3.48 -5.22 -15.68
N ALA A 115 4.14 -4.64 -14.68
CA ALA A 115 3.78 -4.88 -13.29
C ALA A 115 2.41 -4.28 -12.95
N ILE A 116 2.04 -3.13 -13.53
CA ILE A 116 0.71 -2.53 -13.36
C ILE A 116 -0.37 -3.43 -13.97
N ASP A 117 -0.09 -4.02 -15.14
CA ASP A 117 -1.00 -4.96 -15.80
C ASP A 117 -1.15 -6.26 -15.01
N ASP A 118 -0.06 -6.80 -14.48
CA ASP A 118 -0.09 -7.98 -13.60
C ASP A 118 -0.89 -7.73 -12.31
N MET A 119 -0.81 -6.52 -11.75
CA MET A 119 -1.62 -6.09 -10.62
C MET A 119 -3.09 -6.01 -11.00
N SER A 120 -3.41 -5.44 -12.16
CA SER A 120 -4.78 -5.37 -12.70
C SER A 120 -5.40 -6.76 -12.82
N ASN A 121 -4.66 -7.71 -13.40
CA ASN A 121 -5.10 -9.10 -13.55
C ASN A 121 -5.36 -9.82 -12.21
N GLN A 122 -4.76 -9.32 -11.12
CA GLN A 122 -4.96 -9.83 -9.76
C GLN A 122 -5.99 -9.02 -8.96
N GLY A 123 -6.69 -8.07 -9.60
CA GLY A 123 -7.69 -7.23 -8.94
C GLY A 123 -7.11 -6.19 -7.99
N ILE A 124 -5.83 -5.84 -8.16
CA ILE A 124 -5.16 -4.82 -7.35
C ILE A 124 -5.28 -3.46 -8.06
N HIS A 125 -5.81 -2.49 -7.32
CA HIS A 125 -5.88 -1.10 -7.74
C HIS A 125 -4.77 -0.29 -7.08
N LEU A 126 -3.98 0.43 -7.87
CA LEU A 126 -2.97 1.35 -7.37
C LEU A 126 -3.59 2.68 -6.97
N VAL A 127 -3.22 3.19 -5.80
CA VAL A 127 -3.56 4.54 -5.34
C VAL A 127 -2.28 5.37 -5.31
N VAL A 128 -2.19 6.38 -6.18
CA VAL A 128 -0.99 7.20 -6.34
C VAL A 128 -1.28 8.69 -6.14
N PRO A 129 -0.28 9.52 -5.81
CA PRO A 129 -0.42 10.97 -5.90
C PRO A 129 -0.84 11.42 -7.31
N GLU A 130 -1.63 12.48 -7.37
CA GLU A 130 -2.12 13.08 -8.62
C GLU A 130 -0.95 13.51 -9.53
N SER A 131 0.14 13.97 -8.93
CA SER A 131 1.36 14.35 -9.64
C SER A 131 2.02 13.16 -10.35
N LEU A 132 2.05 11.99 -9.71
CA LEU A 132 2.61 10.78 -10.32
C LEU A 132 1.72 10.24 -11.44
N LYS A 133 0.39 10.24 -11.28
CA LYS A 133 -0.52 9.80 -12.34
C LYS A 133 -0.41 10.64 -13.62
N LYS A 134 -0.11 11.95 -13.49
CA LYS A 134 0.02 12.89 -14.61
C LYS A 134 1.44 12.98 -15.20
N SER A 135 2.44 12.52 -14.46
CA SER A 135 3.85 12.57 -14.86
C SER A 135 4.10 11.67 -16.08
N LYS A 136 4.90 12.15 -17.04
CA LYS A 136 5.30 11.41 -18.24
C LYS A 136 6.41 10.40 -17.97
N GLU A 137 7.07 10.54 -16.84
CA GLU A 137 8.15 9.68 -16.35
C GLU A 137 7.62 8.37 -15.75
N THR A 138 6.32 8.30 -15.45
CA THR A 138 5.67 7.10 -14.93
C THR A 138 4.88 6.35 -15.99
N CYS A 139 4.58 5.07 -15.72
CA CYS A 139 3.71 4.25 -16.57
C CYS A 139 2.23 4.28 -16.12
N TYR A 140 1.83 5.24 -15.30
CA TYR A 140 0.49 5.29 -14.68
C TYR A 140 -0.60 5.84 -15.58
N ASN A 141 -0.26 6.77 -16.48
CA ASN A 141 -1.25 7.41 -17.32
C ASN A 141 -1.94 6.40 -18.25
N GLY A 142 -3.26 6.49 -18.38
CA GLY A 142 -4.08 5.61 -19.21
C GLY A 142 -4.34 4.21 -18.62
N LYS A 143 -3.78 3.86 -17.46
CA LYS A 143 -4.05 2.58 -16.78
C LYS A 143 -5.34 2.67 -15.96
N THR A 144 -6.30 1.79 -16.24
CA THR A 144 -7.63 1.80 -15.60
C THR A 144 -7.60 1.39 -14.13
N ASN A 145 -6.63 0.55 -13.73
CA ASN A 145 -6.43 0.12 -12.35
C ASN A 145 -5.56 1.08 -11.54
N VAL A 146 -5.22 2.26 -12.07
CA VAL A 146 -4.44 3.27 -11.34
C VAL A 146 -5.32 4.48 -11.08
N ILE A 147 -5.57 4.75 -9.81
CA ILE A 147 -6.37 5.88 -9.34
C ILE A 147 -5.55 6.81 -8.45
N THR A 148 -6.02 8.04 -8.31
CA THR A 148 -5.44 9.05 -7.42
C THR A 148 -5.98 8.92 -6.01
N PHE A 149 -5.31 9.55 -5.04
CA PHE A 149 -5.87 9.66 -3.69
C PHE A 149 -7.23 10.37 -3.67
N ARG A 150 -7.40 11.42 -4.50
CA ARG A 150 -8.71 12.04 -4.69
C ARG A 150 -9.77 11.06 -5.19
N GLU A 151 -9.52 10.40 -6.32
CA GLU A 151 -10.47 9.41 -6.89
C GLU A 151 -10.78 8.28 -5.89
N PHE A 152 -9.78 7.86 -5.11
CA PHE A 152 -10.00 6.88 -4.04
C PHE A 152 -10.96 7.39 -2.96
N LEU A 153 -10.79 8.61 -2.46
CA LEU A 153 -11.66 9.18 -1.43
C LEU A 153 -13.06 9.52 -1.95
N ASP A 154 -13.15 10.14 -3.13
CA ASP A 154 -14.40 10.64 -3.69
C ASP A 154 -15.24 9.49 -4.28
N ASP A 155 -14.62 8.61 -5.06
CA ASP A 155 -15.33 7.57 -5.81
C ASP A 155 -15.40 6.25 -5.02
N GLU A 156 -14.26 5.73 -4.58
CA GLU A 156 -14.22 4.41 -3.93
C GLU A 156 -14.77 4.41 -2.50
N ILE A 157 -14.63 5.52 -1.79
CA ILE A 157 -15.15 5.65 -0.42
C ILE A 157 -16.47 6.40 -0.43
N SER A 158 -16.48 7.69 -0.72
CA SER A 158 -17.67 8.53 -0.51
C SER A 158 -18.85 8.11 -1.38
N SER A 159 -18.61 7.79 -2.65
CA SER A 159 -19.68 7.43 -3.58
C SER A 159 -20.07 5.96 -3.49
N LYS A 160 -19.10 5.03 -3.54
CA LYS A 160 -19.37 3.59 -3.58
C LYS A 160 -19.60 2.97 -2.20
N ARG A 161 -19.02 3.54 -1.14
CA ARG A 161 -19.03 2.96 0.22
C ARG A 161 -19.29 4.01 1.30
N PRO A 162 -20.40 4.78 1.19
CA PRO A 162 -20.71 5.85 2.13
C PRO A 162 -20.81 5.37 3.58
N GLN A 163 -21.11 4.09 3.81
CA GLN A 163 -21.13 3.45 5.13
C GLN A 163 -19.76 3.42 5.83
N PHE A 164 -18.66 3.69 5.12
CA PHE A 164 -17.34 3.83 5.73
C PHE A 164 -17.12 5.23 6.31
N CYS A 165 -17.93 6.22 5.96
CA CYS A 165 -17.81 7.56 6.50
C CYS A 165 -18.61 7.67 7.81
N LEU A 166 -17.99 8.22 8.85
CA LEU A 166 -18.70 8.59 10.07
C LEU A 166 -19.64 9.76 9.76
N ALA A 167 -20.87 9.69 10.28
CA ALA A 167 -21.86 10.77 10.23
C ALA A 167 -21.38 12.04 10.95
#